data_AF-A0A2D7RH67-F1
#
_entry.id   AF-A0A2D7RH67-F1
#
_cell.length_a   1.000
_cell.length_b   1.000
_cell.length_c   1.000
_cell.angle_alpha   90.00
_cell.angle_beta   90.00
_cell.angle_gamma   90.00
#
_symmetry.space_group_name_H-M   'P 1'
#
loop_
_entity.id
_entity.type
_entity.pdbx_description
1 polymer ?
#
loop_
_entity_poly.entity_id
_entity_poly.type
_entity_poly.pdbx_seq_one_letter_code
_entity_poly.pdbx_strand_id
1 'polypeptide(L)'
;MNYESLNNQLIRVNFEKKYFLSIFGIYFFSLGSTILGYSTYLLLEGIGIVEKSVTTWSGQSLFWFLILFCISIFILFIPVEFFEIFKIYNSTFKDLILNIVIVIFISLVSLVLFQFFLNPNNAILRDVVEIGKSISFAGFIAIPLLFFLEHNLNKTIRVSENTTYSIAILFWILTSNLFL
;
A
#
# COMPACT_ATOMS: atom_id res chain seq x y z
N MET A 1 -41.98 12.93 13.27
CA MET A 1 -40.61 13.44 13.50
C MET A 1 -39.63 12.54 12.76
N ASN A 2 -38.64 13.17 12.12
CA ASN A 2 -37.83 12.72 10.98
C ASN A 2 -36.77 11.62 11.30
N TYR A 3 -37.16 10.55 12.01
CA TYR A 3 -36.18 9.53 12.46
C TYR A 3 -35.79 8.53 11.35
N GLU A 4 -36.67 8.26 10.38
CA GLU A 4 -36.34 7.36 9.26
C GLU A 4 -35.34 7.97 8.27
N SER A 5 -35.34 9.30 8.10
CA SER A 5 -34.40 9.97 7.18
C SER A 5 -32.96 9.99 7.70
N LEU A 6 -32.76 10.03 9.02
CA LEU A 6 -31.43 9.97 9.64
C LEU A 6 -30.82 8.57 9.55
N ASN A 7 -31.64 7.51 9.68
CA ASN A 7 -31.18 6.14 9.56
C ASN A 7 -30.71 5.81 8.13
N ASN A 8 -31.41 6.34 7.11
CA ASN A 8 -30.99 6.22 5.71
C ASN A 8 -29.70 6.98 5.38
N GLN A 9 -29.36 8.05 6.10
CA GLN A 9 -28.08 8.75 5.96
C GLN A 9 -26.92 7.94 6.59
N LEU A 10 -27.13 7.33 7.75
CA LEU A 10 -26.14 6.45 8.39
C LEU A 10 -25.85 5.19 7.56
N ILE A 11 -26.87 4.61 6.90
CA ILE A 11 -26.71 3.48 5.97
C ILE A 11 -25.90 3.87 4.72
N ARG A 12 -26.01 5.13 4.25
CA ARG A 12 -25.20 5.66 3.13
C ARG A 12 -23.72 5.83 3.49
N VAL A 13 -23.39 6.18 4.73
CA VAL A 13 -21.99 6.29 5.20
C VAL A 13 -21.28 4.93 5.15
N ASN A 14 -22.02 3.83 5.28
CA ASN A 14 -21.45 2.48 5.16
C ASN A 14 -20.98 2.16 3.72
N PHE A 15 -21.56 2.84 2.72
CA PHE A 15 -21.17 2.66 1.32
C PHE A 15 -19.79 3.25 1.01
N GLU A 16 -19.31 4.25 1.74
CA GLU A 16 -17.99 4.86 1.53
C GLU A 16 -16.86 4.10 2.24
N LYS A 17 -17.17 3.49 3.40
CA LYS A 17 -16.19 2.71 4.18
C LYS A 17 -15.56 1.56 3.40
N LYS A 18 -16.33 0.87 2.54
CA LYS A 18 -15.82 -0.27 1.76
C LYS A 18 -14.71 0.13 0.80
N TYR A 19 -14.81 1.30 0.16
CA TYR A 19 -13.80 1.79 -0.79
C TYR A 19 -12.54 2.21 -0.05
N PHE A 20 -12.72 2.91 1.08
CA PHE A 20 -11.61 3.28 1.94
C PHE A 20 -10.85 2.06 2.47
N LEU A 21 -11.56 1.09 3.06
CA LEU A 21 -10.94 -0.13 3.61
C LEU A 21 -10.25 -0.96 2.54
N SER A 22 -10.85 -1.08 1.34
CA SER A 22 -10.23 -1.79 0.21
C SER A 22 -8.91 -1.14 -0.21
N ILE A 23 -8.91 0.17 -0.47
CA ILE A 23 -7.69 0.88 -0.89
C ILE A 23 -6.63 0.89 0.21
N PHE A 24 -7.05 1.09 1.45
CA PHE A 24 -6.15 1.09 2.60
C PHE A 24 -5.55 -0.30 2.83
N GLY A 25 -6.30 -1.36 2.55
CA GLY A 25 -5.80 -2.73 2.52
C GLY A 25 -4.73 -2.94 1.46
N ILE A 26 -4.96 -2.48 0.22
CA ILE A 26 -3.96 -2.55 -0.86
C ILE A 26 -2.70 -1.79 -0.45
N TYR A 27 -2.84 -0.58 0.10
CA TYR A 27 -1.72 0.23 0.56
C TYR A 27 -0.84 -0.52 1.58
N PHE A 28 -1.44 -1.11 2.61
CA PHE A 28 -0.69 -1.88 3.61
C PHE A 28 -0.09 -3.16 3.05
N PHE A 29 -0.76 -3.84 2.12
CA PHE A 29 -0.16 -4.99 1.44
C PHE A 29 1.09 -4.59 0.66
N SER A 30 1.02 -3.49 -0.09
CA SER A 30 2.16 -2.98 -0.86
C SER A 30 3.31 -2.53 0.06
N LEU A 31 2.99 -1.82 1.14
CA LEU A 31 3.98 -1.35 2.11
C LEU A 31 4.62 -2.50 2.90
N GLY A 32 3.81 -3.43 3.41
CA GLY A 32 4.32 -4.61 4.10
C GLY A 32 5.22 -5.46 3.19
N SER A 33 4.81 -5.69 1.95
CA SER A 33 5.56 -6.53 0.99
C SER A 33 6.90 -5.91 0.57
N THR A 34 6.96 -4.60 0.37
CA THR A 34 8.21 -3.89 0.03
C THR A 34 9.18 -3.83 1.20
N ILE A 35 8.68 -3.59 2.43
CA ILE A 35 9.50 -3.70 3.64
C ILE A 35 9.99 -5.14 3.84
N LEU A 36 9.17 -6.15 3.52
CA LEU A 36 9.60 -7.56 3.56
C LEU A 36 10.74 -7.80 2.57
N GLY A 37 10.61 -7.28 1.35
CA GLY A 37 11.65 -7.35 0.33
C GLY A 37 12.96 -6.74 0.80
N TYR A 38 12.90 -5.54 1.39
CA TYR A 38 14.08 -4.89 1.96
C TYR A 38 14.68 -5.66 3.14
N SER A 39 13.83 -6.22 4.01
CA SER A 39 14.28 -7.13 5.06
C SER A 39 15.05 -8.32 4.48
N THR A 40 14.52 -8.98 3.45
CA THR A 40 15.22 -10.10 2.79
C THR A 40 16.54 -9.67 2.15
N TYR A 41 16.63 -8.45 1.61
CA TYR A 41 17.88 -7.88 1.11
C TYR A 41 18.95 -7.80 2.23
N LEU A 42 18.60 -7.31 3.41
CA LEU A 42 19.52 -7.26 4.56
C LEU A 42 19.95 -8.66 5.03
N LEU A 43 19.09 -9.67 4.90
CA LEU A 43 19.51 -11.06 5.16
C LEU A 43 20.57 -11.53 4.16
N LEU A 44 20.38 -11.24 2.87
CA LEU A 44 21.35 -11.60 1.83
C LEU A 44 22.70 -10.88 2.02
N GLU A 45 22.67 -9.61 2.41
CA GLU A 45 23.86 -8.82 2.78
C GLU A 45 24.55 -9.40 4.04
N GLY A 46 23.76 -9.80 5.04
CA GLY A 46 24.25 -10.37 6.31
C GLY A 46 24.94 -11.73 6.15
N ILE A 47 24.45 -12.57 5.24
CA ILE A 47 25.03 -13.88 4.91
C ILE A 47 26.25 -13.73 3.98
N GLY A 48 26.37 -12.60 3.27
CA GLY A 48 27.45 -12.34 2.32
C GLY A 48 27.18 -12.85 0.90
N ILE A 49 25.91 -13.05 0.54
CA ILE A 49 25.50 -13.35 -0.84
C ILE A 49 25.57 -12.09 -1.72
N VAL A 50 25.31 -10.93 -1.11
CA VAL A 50 25.35 -9.61 -1.75
C VAL A 50 26.43 -8.76 -1.08
N GLU A 51 27.04 -7.84 -1.83
CA GLU A 51 28.03 -6.90 -1.30
C GLU A 51 27.40 -5.96 -0.25
N LYS A 52 28.19 -5.65 0.78
CA LYS A 52 27.76 -4.75 1.85
C LYS A 52 27.75 -3.31 1.35
N SER A 53 26.56 -2.73 1.24
CA SER A 53 26.38 -1.34 0.82
C SER A 53 25.69 -0.50 1.89
N VAL A 54 24.82 -1.11 2.71
CA VAL A 54 24.01 -0.42 3.72
C VAL A 54 24.60 -0.60 5.12
N THR A 55 25.18 -1.77 5.40
CA THR A 55 25.64 -2.14 6.75
C THR A 55 27.15 -2.28 6.85
N THR A 56 27.72 -1.97 8.01
CA THR A 56 29.18 -2.06 8.23
C THR A 56 29.62 -3.45 8.70
N TRP A 57 28.72 -4.22 9.30
CA TRP A 57 29.00 -5.57 9.81
C TRP A 57 27.78 -6.50 9.69
N SER A 58 28.02 -7.80 9.54
CA SER A 58 26.97 -8.81 9.33
C SER A 58 25.99 -8.93 10.50
N GLY A 59 26.46 -8.75 11.74
CA GLY A 59 25.58 -8.79 12.91
C GLY A 59 24.53 -7.67 12.91
N GLN A 60 24.90 -6.47 12.45
CA GLN A 60 23.96 -5.36 12.28
C GLN A 60 22.88 -5.72 11.25
N SER A 61 23.29 -6.30 10.11
CA SER A 61 22.36 -6.68 9.04
C SER A 61 21.34 -7.72 9.52
N LEU A 62 21.80 -8.77 10.19
CA LEU A 62 20.92 -9.83 10.72
C LEU A 62 19.97 -9.32 11.81
N PHE A 63 20.42 -8.40 12.66
CA PHE A 63 19.57 -7.80 13.68
C PHE A 63 18.44 -6.96 13.06
N TRP A 64 18.77 -6.10 12.10
CA TRP A 64 17.77 -5.26 11.42
C TRP A 64 16.85 -6.06 10.50
N PHE A 65 17.35 -7.11 9.85
CA PHE A 65 16.53 -8.10 9.16
C PHE A 65 15.42 -8.60 10.09
N LEU A 66 15.75 -9.10 11.27
CA LEU A 66 14.74 -9.69 12.16
C LEU A 66 13.68 -8.67 12.60
N ILE A 67 14.09 -7.44 12.90
CA ILE A 67 13.18 -6.35 13.28
C ILE A 67 12.23 -6.03 12.13
N LEU A 68 12.76 -5.76 10.94
CA LEU A 68 11.95 -5.36 9.78
C LEU A 68 11.07 -6.50 9.27
N PHE A 69 11.53 -7.75 9.38
CA PHE A 69 10.75 -8.94 9.07
C PHE A 69 9.50 -9.03 9.96
N CYS A 70 9.67 -8.90 11.28
CA CYS A 70 8.56 -8.93 12.22
C CYS A 70 7.58 -7.76 12.01
N ILE A 71 8.11 -6.55 11.77
CA ILE A 71 7.28 -5.36 11.48
C ILE A 71 6.49 -5.56 10.18
N SER A 72 7.13 -6.08 9.14
CA SER A 72 6.48 -6.33 7.86
C SER A 72 5.35 -7.35 7.99
N ILE A 73 5.57 -8.47 8.67
CA ILE A 73 4.52 -9.46 8.93
C ILE A 73 3.36 -8.83 9.69
N PHE A 74 3.65 -8.02 10.72
CA PHE A 74 2.62 -7.34 11.48
C PHE A 74 1.78 -6.39 10.60
N ILE A 75 2.44 -5.63 9.71
CA ILE A 75 1.76 -4.74 8.77
C ILE A 75 0.88 -5.52 7.79
N LEU A 76 1.39 -6.62 7.23
CA LEU A 76 0.66 -7.50 6.31
C LEU A 76 -0.54 -8.17 6.98
N PHE A 77 -0.48 -8.39 8.29
CA PHE A 77 -1.58 -8.96 9.06
C PHE A 77 -2.77 -7.99 9.19
N ILE A 78 -2.55 -6.67 9.20
CA ILE A 78 -3.60 -5.67 9.43
C ILE A 78 -4.76 -5.82 8.42
N PRO A 79 -4.53 -5.82 7.09
CA PRO A 79 -5.63 -5.97 6.13
C PRO A 79 -6.32 -7.33 6.20
N VAL A 80 -5.56 -8.38 6.57
CA VAL A 80 -6.07 -9.76 6.63
C VAL A 80 -7.08 -9.91 7.77
N GLU A 81 -6.76 -9.40 8.95
CA GLU A 81 -7.58 -9.58 10.15
C GLU A 81 -8.67 -8.52 10.31
N PHE A 82 -8.38 -7.25 9.98
CA PHE A 82 -9.28 -6.16 10.36
C PHE A 82 -10.17 -5.63 9.23
N PHE A 83 -9.81 -5.84 7.95
CA PHE A 83 -10.53 -5.22 6.84
C PHE A 83 -11.43 -6.19 6.08
N GLU A 84 -10.98 -7.44 5.88
CA GLU A 84 -11.75 -8.54 5.25
C GLU A 84 -12.34 -8.22 3.84
N ILE A 85 -11.93 -7.14 3.18
CA ILE A 85 -12.42 -6.69 1.87
C ILE A 85 -11.29 -6.74 0.85
N PHE A 86 -11.24 -7.79 0.04
CA PHE A 86 -10.24 -7.99 -1.03
C PHE A 86 -10.84 -7.80 -2.42
N LYS A 87 -11.61 -6.73 -2.61
CA LYS A 87 -12.31 -6.40 -3.86
C LYS A 87 -12.28 -4.91 -4.13
N ILE A 88 -12.08 -4.53 -5.39
CA ILE A 88 -12.26 -3.14 -5.84
C ILE A 88 -13.59 -3.04 -6.56
N TYR A 89 -14.44 -2.11 -6.11
CA TYR A 89 -15.69 -1.77 -6.77
C TYR A 89 -15.45 -0.61 -7.73
N ASN A 90 -15.44 -0.87 -9.04
CA ASN A 90 -15.13 0.15 -10.07
C ASN A 90 -16.11 0.08 -11.26
N SER A 91 -17.39 -0.19 -10.97
CA SER A 91 -18.41 -0.42 -12.00
C SER A 91 -19.00 0.87 -12.57
N THR A 92 -19.16 1.92 -11.75
CA THR A 92 -19.65 3.22 -12.20
C THR A 92 -18.54 4.27 -12.23
N PHE A 93 -18.71 5.31 -13.05
CA PHE A 93 -17.78 6.44 -13.09
C PHE A 93 -17.66 7.17 -11.74
N LYS A 94 -18.75 7.18 -10.95
CA LYS A 94 -18.73 7.71 -9.58
C LYS A 94 -17.79 6.90 -8.69
N ASP A 95 -17.84 5.58 -8.78
CA ASP A 95 -16.97 4.68 -8.00
C ASP A 95 -15.50 4.87 -8.37
N LEU A 96 -15.22 5.03 -9.68
CA LEU A 96 -13.88 5.34 -10.18
C LEU A 96 -13.32 6.61 -9.53
N ILE A 97 -14.06 7.72 -9.60
CA ILE A 97 -13.62 9.00 -9.04
C ILE A 97 -13.38 8.85 -7.53
N LEU A 98 -14.31 8.19 -6.81
CA LEU A 98 -14.19 8.02 -5.37
C LEU A 98 -12.94 7.20 -5.00
N ASN A 99 -12.68 6.11 -5.72
CA ASN A 99 -11.46 5.31 -5.51
C ASN A 99 -10.20 6.13 -5.77
N ILE A 100 -10.15 6.89 -6.86
CA ILE A 100 -8.99 7.73 -7.20
C ILE A 100 -8.74 8.78 -6.13
N VAL A 101 -9.79 9.49 -5.69
CA VAL A 101 -9.66 10.53 -4.65
C VAL A 101 -9.16 9.93 -3.34
N ILE A 102 -9.68 8.76 -2.94
CA ILE A 102 -9.25 8.07 -1.72
C ILE A 102 -7.79 7.62 -1.81
N VAL A 103 -7.38 7.02 -2.93
CA VAL A 103 -5.97 6.62 -3.15
C VAL A 103 -5.06 7.83 -3.02
N ILE A 104 -5.37 8.90 -3.76
CA ILE A 104 -4.57 10.14 -3.73
C ILE A 104 -4.48 10.70 -2.31
N PHE A 105 -5.60 10.73 -1.59
CA PHE A 105 -5.63 11.23 -0.22
C PHE A 105 -4.75 10.38 0.71
N ILE A 106 -4.90 9.05 0.70
CA ILE A 106 -4.09 8.14 1.53
C ILE A 106 -2.61 8.27 1.19
N SER A 107 -2.28 8.34 -0.11
CA SER A 107 -0.90 8.49 -0.58
C SER A 107 -0.27 9.81 -0.15
N LEU A 108 -0.98 10.93 -0.27
CA LEU A 108 -0.46 12.23 0.16
C LEU A 108 -0.28 12.31 1.66
N VAL A 109 -1.26 11.83 2.44
CA VAL A 109 -1.15 11.76 3.90
C VAL A 109 0.06 10.92 4.30
N SER A 110 0.22 9.75 3.69
CA SER A 110 1.35 8.89 4.00
C SER A 110 2.70 9.50 3.59
N LEU A 111 2.77 10.19 2.45
CA LEU A 111 3.97 10.90 2.03
C LEU A 111 4.43 11.92 3.08
N VAL A 112 3.49 12.71 3.61
CA VAL A 112 3.76 13.68 4.68
C VAL A 112 4.20 12.95 5.95
N LEU A 113 3.56 11.83 6.31
CA LEU A 113 3.97 11.02 7.46
C LEU A 113 5.43 10.55 7.34
N PHE A 114 5.80 9.92 6.22
CA PHE A 114 7.17 9.44 6.00
C PHE A 114 8.20 10.57 5.87
N GLN A 115 7.80 11.74 5.37
CA GLN A 115 8.72 12.86 5.18
C GLN A 115 9.03 13.62 6.47
N PHE A 116 8.03 13.83 7.33
CA PHE A 116 8.19 14.71 8.49
C PHE A 116 8.32 13.99 9.83
N PHE A 117 7.70 12.81 10.00
CA PHE A 117 7.69 12.13 11.30
C PHE A 117 8.92 11.24 11.52
N LEU A 118 9.61 10.83 10.46
CA LEU A 118 10.77 9.95 10.53
C LEU A 118 12.03 10.71 10.13
N ASN A 119 12.85 11.08 11.13
CA ASN A 119 14.17 11.66 10.89
C ASN A 119 15.23 10.54 10.89
N PRO A 120 15.79 10.15 9.73
CA PRO A 120 16.64 8.96 9.63
C PRO A 120 18.05 9.21 10.16
N ASN A 121 18.39 8.55 11.28
CA ASN A 121 19.71 8.63 11.90
C ASN A 121 20.69 7.54 11.41
N ASN A 122 20.20 6.49 10.75
CA ASN A 122 21.02 5.44 10.14
C ASN A 122 20.60 5.20 8.68
N ALA A 123 21.46 4.53 7.91
CA ALA A 123 21.18 4.21 6.50
C ALA A 123 19.91 3.36 6.35
N ILE A 124 19.71 2.40 7.25
CA ILE A 124 18.57 1.48 7.21
C ILE A 124 17.22 2.20 7.37
N LEU A 125 17.10 3.13 8.33
CA LEU A 125 15.90 3.97 8.49
C LEU A 125 15.71 4.93 7.33
N ARG A 126 16.81 5.37 6.70
CA ARG A 126 16.73 6.20 5.49
C ARG A 126 16.08 5.41 4.35
N ASP A 127 16.54 4.19 4.11
CA ASP A 127 15.98 3.31 3.08
C ASP A 127 14.49 3.01 3.37
N VAL A 128 14.14 2.76 4.64
CA VAL A 128 12.72 2.57 5.04
C VAL A 128 11.86 3.81 4.76
N VAL A 129 12.40 5.01 5.03
CA VAL A 129 11.71 6.27 4.72
C VAL A 129 11.58 6.47 3.20
N GLU A 130 12.61 6.14 2.44
CA GLU A 130 12.59 6.22 0.97
C GLU A 130 11.60 5.22 0.37
N ILE A 131 11.54 3.98 0.87
CA ILE A 131 10.50 3.00 0.54
C ILE A 131 9.10 3.59 0.79
N GLY A 132 8.86 4.14 1.98
CA GLY A 132 7.57 4.75 2.34
C GLY A 132 7.16 5.89 1.41
N LYS A 133 8.10 6.76 1.05
CA LYS A 133 7.89 7.85 0.08
C LYS A 133 7.61 7.31 -1.31
N SER A 134 8.38 6.34 -1.76
CA SER A 134 8.25 5.71 -3.08
C SER A 134 6.89 5.04 -3.27
N ILE A 135 6.43 4.25 -2.30
CA ILE A 135 5.07 3.64 -2.31
C ILE A 135 4.00 4.73 -2.37
N SER A 136 4.19 5.82 -1.63
CA SER A 136 3.26 6.94 -1.61
C SER A 136 3.21 7.66 -2.97
N PHE A 137 4.34 7.86 -3.64
CA PHE A 137 4.38 8.42 -5.00
C PHE A 137 3.76 7.48 -6.04
N ALA A 138 4.05 6.19 -5.98
CA ALA A 138 3.43 5.18 -6.83
C ALA A 138 1.91 5.16 -6.65
N GLY A 139 1.44 5.28 -5.41
CA GLY A 139 0.03 5.38 -5.09
C GLY A 139 -0.61 6.64 -5.64
N PHE A 140 0.08 7.78 -5.53
CA PHE A 140 -0.41 9.06 -6.05
C PHE A 140 -0.57 9.09 -7.57
N ILE A 141 0.32 8.42 -8.32
CA ILE A 141 0.38 8.53 -9.79
C ILE A 141 -0.10 7.25 -10.48
N ALA A 142 0.53 6.12 -10.17
CA ALA A 142 0.38 4.89 -10.96
C ALA A 142 -0.98 4.21 -10.72
N ILE A 143 -1.47 4.20 -9.48
CA ILE A 143 -2.72 3.51 -9.14
C ILE A 143 -3.96 4.21 -9.71
N PRO A 144 -4.09 5.55 -9.67
CA PRO A 144 -5.16 6.23 -10.39
C PRO A 144 -5.20 5.92 -11.88
N LEU A 145 -4.02 5.87 -12.53
CA LEU A 145 -3.92 5.49 -13.93
C LEU A 145 -4.37 4.04 -14.17
N LEU A 146 -3.98 3.12 -13.29
CA LEU A 146 -4.43 1.74 -13.34
C LEU A 146 -5.95 1.63 -13.21
N PHE A 147 -6.56 2.30 -12.23
CA PHE A 147 -8.02 2.28 -12.04
C PHE A 147 -8.77 2.87 -13.22
N PHE A 148 -8.23 3.91 -13.85
CA PHE A 148 -8.80 4.48 -15.07
C PHE A 148 -8.71 3.50 -16.25
N LEU A 149 -7.56 2.85 -16.42
CA LEU A 149 -7.35 1.86 -17.47
C LEU A 149 -8.28 0.66 -17.28
N GLU A 150 -8.36 0.14 -16.06
CA GLU A 150 -9.18 -1.00 -15.70
C GLU A 150 -10.68 -0.69 -15.85
N HIS A 151 -11.15 0.50 -15.46
CA HIS A 151 -12.53 0.92 -15.71
C HIS A 151 -12.89 0.94 -17.20
N ASN A 152 -11.96 1.33 -18.07
CA ASN A 152 -12.19 1.32 -19.51
C ASN A 152 -12.11 -0.09 -20.10
N LEU A 153 -11.19 -0.93 -19.63
CA LEU A 153 -11.11 -2.34 -20.04
C LEU A 153 -12.33 -3.14 -19.60
N ASN A 154 -12.92 -2.85 -18.44
CA ASN A 154 -14.13 -3.54 -17.97
C ASN A 154 -15.34 -3.33 -18.89
N LYS A 155 -15.32 -2.33 -19.78
CA LYS A 155 -16.34 -2.15 -20.82
C LYS A 155 -16.22 -3.18 -21.95
N THR A 156 -15.02 -3.74 -22.17
CA THR A 156 -14.74 -4.70 -23.25
C THR A 156 -14.55 -6.12 -22.75
N ILE A 157 -13.87 -6.31 -21.61
CA ILE A 157 -13.58 -7.60 -20.98
C ILE A 157 -14.03 -7.51 -19.54
N ARG A 158 -15.01 -8.32 -19.12
CA ARG A 158 -15.45 -8.36 -17.72
C ARG A 158 -14.37 -9.03 -16.86
N VAL A 159 -13.54 -8.24 -16.21
CA VAL A 159 -12.58 -8.72 -15.21
C VAL A 159 -13.29 -8.84 -13.84
N SER A 160 -12.92 -9.84 -13.05
CA SER A 160 -13.50 -9.99 -11.71
C SER A 160 -12.91 -8.98 -10.73
N GLU A 161 -13.72 -8.49 -9.78
CA GLU A 161 -13.29 -7.50 -8.78
C GLU A 161 -12.12 -8.00 -7.90
N ASN A 162 -12.05 -9.32 -7.65
CA ASN A 162 -10.96 -9.94 -6.89
C ASN A 162 -9.65 -9.93 -7.69
N THR A 163 -9.72 -10.24 -8.99
CA THR A 163 -8.52 -10.22 -9.84
C THR A 163 -7.98 -8.81 -10.00
N THR A 164 -8.87 -7.81 -10.11
CA THR A 164 -8.49 -6.39 -10.10
C THR A 164 -7.72 -6.03 -8.83
N TYR A 165 -8.21 -6.45 -7.66
CA TYR A 165 -7.56 -6.19 -6.38
C TYR A 165 -6.13 -6.74 -6.35
N SER A 166 -5.93 -8.00 -6.77
CA SER A 166 -4.59 -8.61 -6.85
C SER A 166 -3.68 -7.93 -7.88
N ILE A 167 -4.21 -7.54 -9.04
CA ILE A 167 -3.47 -6.79 -10.06
C ILE A 167 -3.03 -5.43 -9.51
N ALA A 168 -3.91 -4.74 -8.77
CA ALA A 168 -3.58 -3.46 -8.15
C ALA A 168 -2.45 -3.57 -7.13
N ILE A 169 -2.45 -4.60 -6.27
CA ILE A 169 -1.36 -4.86 -5.32
C ILE A 169 -0.04 -5.04 -6.08
N LEU A 170 -0.03 -5.94 -7.07
CA LEU A 170 1.17 -6.28 -7.83
C LEU A 170 1.70 -5.05 -8.56
N PHE A 171 0.82 -4.31 -9.25
CA PHE A 171 1.18 -3.11 -9.97
C PHE A 171 1.73 -2.02 -9.05
N TRP A 172 1.15 -1.85 -7.85
CA TRP A 172 1.66 -0.88 -6.88
C TRP A 172 3.07 -1.24 -6.41
N ILE A 173 3.32 -2.51 -6.08
CA ILE A 173 4.65 -2.98 -5.66
C ILE A 173 5.68 -2.82 -6.78
N LEU A 174 5.32 -3.14 -8.03
CA LEU A 174 6.24 -2.97 -9.16
C LEU A 174 6.53 -1.50 -9.44
N THR A 175 5.49 -0.66 -9.42
CA THR A 175 5.65 0.77 -9.69
C THR A 175 6.38 1.49 -8.57
N SER A 176 6.29 1.06 -7.30
CA SER A 176 7.13 1.61 -6.23
C SER A 176 8.61 1.37 -6.50
N ASN A 177 9.02 0.24 -7.08
CA ASN A 177 10.43 0.05 -7.41
C ASN A 177 10.96 1.02 -8.49
N LEU A 178 10.10 1.72 -9.23
CA LEU A 178 10.52 2.77 -10.18
C LEU A 178 10.76 4.13 -9.51
N PHE A 179 10.19 4.36 -8.33
CA PHE A 179 10.30 5.62 -7.58
C PHE A 179 11.26 5.51 -6.39
N LEU A 180 11.86 4.33 -6.20
CA LEU A 180 12.91 4.04 -5.22
C LEU A 180 14.26 4.38 -5.84
#